data_AF-A0A7S3IZK0-F1
#
_entry.id   AF-A0A7S3IZK0-F1
#
_cell.length_a   1.000
_cell.length_b   1.000
_cell.length_c   1.000
_cell.angle_alpha   90.00
_cell.angle_beta   90.00
_cell.angle_gamma   90.00
#
_symmetry.space_group_name_H-M   'P 1'
#
loop_
_entity.id
_entity.type
_entity.pdbx_description
1 polymer ?
#
loop_
_entity_poly.entity_id
_entity_poly.type
_entity_poly.pdbx_seq_one_letter_code
_entity_poly.pdbx_strand_id
1 'polypeptide(L)'
;MDCPVTEVNFQWYRIKLQYGFWNIKQEVFVVIAGPLSCTFLFLFMIQVIRLSQNYIQCFPRGLSKAIAWFGFFTIFDFFLVAILDFASQDNSGDLFKLYNYFDKQDGSGFIGYFVTFIIQLFLVLINLFLFYYYIVFVHHEQKISDIYLRISGKGRDYFLPDDTELSYRCLKHQ
;
A
#
# COMPACT_ATOMS: atom_id res chain seq x y z
N MET A 1 -5.95 22.66 22.09
CA MET A 1 -6.19 21.62 21.06
C MET A 1 -5.60 20.36 21.67
N ASP A 2 -6.23 19.89 22.74
CA ASP A 2 -5.61 18.93 23.65
C ASP A 2 -6.59 17.77 23.80
N CYS A 3 -6.25 16.63 23.20
CA CYS A 3 -6.95 15.37 23.43
C CYS A 3 -6.07 14.55 24.37
N PRO A 4 -6.24 14.69 25.71
CA PRO A 4 -5.42 13.94 26.64
C PRO A 4 -5.66 12.44 26.42
N VAL A 5 -4.56 11.71 26.22
CA VAL A 5 -4.58 10.24 26.21
C VAL A 5 -4.83 9.80 27.64
N THR A 6 -5.98 9.17 27.89
CA THR A 6 -6.38 8.76 29.23
C THR A 6 -5.72 7.43 29.61
N GLU A 7 -5.65 6.49 28.66
CA GLU A 7 -5.05 5.17 28.89
C GLU A 7 -4.35 4.64 27.64
N VAL A 8 -3.20 3.99 27.84
CA VAL A 8 -2.44 3.28 26.80
C VAL A 8 -2.28 1.83 27.21
N ASN A 9 -2.91 0.92 26.47
CA ASN A 9 -2.86 -0.52 26.71
C ASN A 9 -2.09 -1.19 25.57
N PHE A 10 -0.88 -1.66 25.89
CA PHE A 10 -0.04 -2.40 24.96
C PHE A 10 -0.43 -3.88 24.92
N GLN A 11 -0.68 -4.37 23.71
CA GLN A 11 -0.85 -5.80 23.44
C GLN A 11 0.14 -6.19 22.33
N TRP A 12 0.48 -7.47 22.24
CA TRP A 12 1.52 -7.93 21.31
C TRP A 12 1.16 -7.69 19.83
N TYR A 13 -0.14 -7.62 19.51
CA TYR A 13 -0.66 -7.41 18.16
C TYR A 13 -1.34 -6.05 17.93
N ARG A 14 -1.53 -5.24 18.98
CA ARG A 14 -2.19 -3.92 18.87
C ARG A 14 -1.87 -3.00 20.04
N ILE A 15 -1.98 -1.70 19.81
CA ILE A 15 -1.87 -0.67 20.84
C ILE A 15 -3.25 -0.02 20.98
N LYS A 16 -3.86 -0.14 22.16
CA LYS A 16 -5.14 0.49 22.48
C LYS A 16 -4.89 1.83 23.13
N LEU A 17 -5.43 2.88 22.54
CA LEU A 17 -5.32 4.25 23.02
C LEU A 17 -6.74 4.76 23.35
N GLN A 18 -6.97 5.14 24.60
CA GLN A 18 -8.20 5.81 25.02
C GLN A 18 -7.96 7.31 25.11
N TYR A 19 -8.94 8.10 24.65
CA TYR A 19 -8.88 9.56 24.61
C TYR A 19 -10.18 10.16 25.13
N GLY A 20 -10.07 11.30 25.84
CA GLY A 20 -11.20 11.92 26.54
C GLY A 20 -12.15 12.79 25.70
N PHE A 21 -11.68 13.45 24.63
CA PHE A 21 -12.50 14.34 23.79
C PHE A 21 -12.25 14.08 22.29
N TRP A 22 -13.32 13.92 21.52
CA TRP A 22 -13.26 13.48 20.12
C TRP A 22 -13.81 14.55 19.18
N ASN A 23 -12.93 15.10 18.33
CA ASN A 23 -13.33 15.86 17.15
C ASN A 23 -13.30 14.92 15.94
N ILE A 24 -14.30 14.98 15.07
CA ILE A 24 -14.40 14.14 13.87
C ILE A 24 -13.12 14.14 13.02
N LYS A 25 -12.44 15.30 12.94
CA LYS A 25 -11.18 15.41 12.19
C LYS A 25 -10.07 14.55 12.78
N GLN A 26 -10.01 14.43 14.10
CA GLN A 26 -9.01 13.62 14.80
C GLN A 26 -9.29 12.13 14.62
N GLU A 27 -10.56 11.72 14.63
CA GLU A 27 -10.94 10.33 14.34
C GLU A 27 -10.55 9.88 12.96
N VAL A 28 -10.93 10.68 11.97
CA VAL A 28 -10.58 10.44 10.57
C VAL A 28 -9.07 10.36 10.42
N PHE A 29 -8.33 11.26 11.10
CA PHE A 29 -6.87 11.22 11.08
C PHE A 29 -6.30 9.93 11.68
N VAL A 30 -6.81 9.47 12.83
CA VAL A 30 -6.36 8.23 13.48
C VAL A 30 -6.59 7.01 12.58
N VAL A 31 -7.75 6.93 11.92
CA VAL A 31 -8.07 5.82 11.00
C VAL A 31 -7.20 5.84 9.75
N ILE A 32 -6.85 7.02 9.26
CA ILE A 32 -6.03 7.19 8.04
C ILE A 32 -4.53 7.05 8.33
N ALA A 33 -4.08 7.40 9.54
CA ALA A 33 -2.67 7.48 9.90
C ALA A 33 -1.92 6.14 9.72
N GLY A 34 -2.58 5.02 10.04
CA GLY A 34 -2.01 3.68 9.85
C GLY A 34 -1.71 3.39 8.37
N PRO A 35 -2.74 3.30 7.50
CA PRO A 35 -2.53 3.03 6.08
C PRO A 35 -1.63 4.07 5.39
N LEU A 36 -1.78 5.37 5.71
CA LEU A 36 -0.89 6.40 5.16
C LEU A 36 0.57 6.17 5.54
N SER A 37 0.86 5.77 6.77
CA SER A 37 2.24 5.51 7.20
C SER A 37 2.88 4.37 6.38
N CYS A 38 2.12 3.32 6.08
CA CYS A 38 2.54 2.23 5.19
C CYS A 38 2.83 2.75 3.78
N THR A 39 1.95 3.59 3.23
CA THR A 39 2.14 4.22 1.91
C THR A 39 3.39 5.10 1.88
N PHE A 40 3.62 5.93 2.91
CA PHE A 40 4.81 6.78 3.00
C PHE A 40 6.10 5.96 3.10
N LEU A 41 6.09 4.88 3.89
CA LEU A 41 7.23 3.98 3.98
C LEU A 41 7.52 3.31 2.63
N PHE A 42 6.48 2.89 1.91
CA PHE A 42 6.64 2.31 0.57
C PHE A 42 7.24 3.34 -0.41
N LEU A 43 6.72 4.57 -0.44
CA LEU A 43 7.27 5.65 -1.25
C LEU A 43 8.74 5.93 -0.93
N PHE A 44 9.09 5.97 0.35
CA PHE A 44 10.47 6.15 0.79
C PHE A 44 11.38 5.04 0.24
N MET A 45 10.97 3.78 0.32
CA MET A 45 11.72 2.65 -0.22
C MET A 45 11.89 2.74 -1.75
N ILE A 46 10.87 3.20 -2.48
CA ILE A 46 10.97 3.45 -3.92
C ILE A 46 12.04 4.52 -4.22
N GLN A 47 12.09 5.60 -3.45
CA GLN A 47 13.10 6.65 -3.64
C GLN A 47 14.51 6.13 -3.35
N VAL A 48 14.68 5.31 -2.31
CA VAL A 48 15.96 4.67 -2.00
C VAL A 48 16.45 3.81 -3.17
N ILE A 49 15.57 3.02 -3.80
CA ILE A 49 15.93 2.22 -4.98
C ILE A 49 16.38 3.13 -6.12
N ARG A 50 15.61 4.18 -6.43
CA ARG A 50 15.94 5.10 -7.53
C ARG A 50 17.28 5.79 -7.32
N LEU A 51 17.54 6.26 -6.11
CA LEU A 51 18.82 6.87 -5.77
C LEU A 51 19.94 5.83 -5.87
N SER A 52 19.74 4.63 -5.35
CA SER A 52 20.73 3.54 -5.43
C SER A 52 21.05 3.17 -6.89
N GLN A 53 20.05 3.11 -7.77
CA GLN A 53 20.25 2.87 -9.20
C GLN A 53 21.06 3.99 -9.86
N ASN A 54 20.79 5.26 -9.51
CA ASN A 54 21.53 6.40 -10.06
C ASN A 54 22.99 6.47 -9.57
N TYR A 55 23.26 6.18 -8.29
CA TYR A 55 24.61 6.34 -7.72
C TYR A 55 25.48 5.09 -7.81
N ILE A 56 24.92 3.91 -7.58
CA ILE A 56 25.66 2.65 -7.39
C ILE A 56 25.53 1.74 -8.62
N GLN A 57 24.51 1.97 -9.49
CA GLN A 57 24.18 1.16 -10.68
C GLN A 57 23.97 -0.33 -10.42
N CYS A 58 23.92 -0.74 -9.14
CA CYS A 58 23.76 -2.10 -8.73
C CYS A 58 22.86 -2.13 -7.49
N PHE A 59 21.71 -2.79 -7.62
CA PHE A 59 20.78 -2.97 -6.50
C PHE A 59 20.61 -4.47 -6.22
N PRO A 60 20.70 -4.93 -4.96
CA PRO A 60 20.56 -6.34 -4.63
C PRO A 60 19.17 -6.85 -4.98
N ARG A 61 19.12 -7.89 -5.84
CA ARG A 61 17.88 -8.51 -6.33
C ARG A 61 16.94 -8.97 -5.21
N GLY A 62 17.50 -9.41 -4.08
CA GLY A 62 16.72 -9.82 -2.90
C GLY A 62 15.91 -8.68 -2.29
N LEU A 63 16.50 -7.48 -2.15
CA LEU A 63 15.80 -6.32 -1.57
C LEU A 63 14.70 -5.81 -2.50
N SER A 64 14.90 -5.85 -3.82
CA SER A 64 13.86 -5.43 -4.78
C SER A 64 12.64 -6.33 -4.66
N LYS A 65 12.84 -7.65 -4.55
CA LYS A 65 11.75 -8.59 -4.31
C LYS A 65 11.07 -8.36 -2.97
N ALA A 66 11.84 -8.12 -1.90
CA ALA A 66 11.26 -7.83 -0.58
C ALA A 66 10.38 -6.56 -0.59
N ILE A 67 10.83 -5.50 -1.28
CA ILE A 67 10.07 -4.25 -1.44
C ILE A 67 8.83 -4.46 -2.31
N ALA A 68 8.88 -5.31 -3.34
CA ALA A 68 7.72 -5.71 -4.12
C ALA A 68 6.66 -6.42 -3.26
N TRP A 69 7.09 -7.37 -2.41
CA TRP A 69 6.18 -8.02 -1.45
C TRP A 69 5.60 -7.03 -0.45
N PHE A 70 6.40 -6.11 0.07
CA PHE A 70 5.92 -5.05 0.96
C PHE A 70 4.86 -4.18 0.26
N GLY A 71 5.12 -3.73 -0.96
CA GLY A 71 4.15 -2.97 -1.79
C GLY A 71 2.84 -3.74 -2.01
N PHE A 72 2.92 -5.04 -2.29
CA PHE A 72 1.74 -5.90 -2.38
C PHE A 72 0.94 -5.91 -1.07
N PHE A 73 1.60 -6.08 0.08
CA PHE A 73 0.92 -6.02 1.39
C PHE A 73 0.29 -4.66 1.68
N THR A 74 0.88 -3.54 1.23
CA THR A 74 0.28 -2.21 1.41
C THR A 74 -1.04 -2.02 0.64
N ILE A 75 -1.26 -2.75 -0.46
CA ILE A 75 -2.57 -2.77 -1.15
C ILE A 75 -3.60 -3.54 -0.31
N PHE A 76 -3.17 -4.63 0.32
CA PHE A 76 -4.04 -5.48 1.14
C PHE A 76 -4.25 -4.98 2.57
N ASP A 77 -3.64 -3.85 2.94
CA ASP A 77 -3.68 -3.28 4.29
C ASP A 77 -5.11 -3.15 4.84
N PHE A 78 -6.03 -2.59 4.05
CA PHE A 78 -7.43 -2.47 4.43
C PHE A 78 -8.09 -3.82 4.77
N PHE A 79 -7.82 -4.85 3.95
CA PHE A 79 -8.37 -6.18 4.18
C PHE A 79 -7.76 -6.83 5.43
N LEU A 80 -6.46 -6.62 5.68
CA LEU A 80 -5.79 -7.12 6.88
C LEU A 80 -6.35 -6.49 8.15
N VAL A 81 -6.56 -5.16 8.15
CA VAL A 81 -7.21 -4.46 9.27
C VAL A 81 -8.64 -4.98 9.48
N ALA A 82 -9.40 -5.21 8.40
CA ALA A 82 -10.73 -5.80 8.49
C ALA A 82 -10.72 -7.18 9.13
N ILE A 83 -9.85 -8.08 8.67
CA ILE A 83 -9.72 -9.42 9.24
C ILE A 83 -9.32 -9.34 10.71
N LEU A 84 -8.39 -8.46 11.08
CA LEU A 84 -7.93 -8.29 12.46
C LEU A 84 -9.08 -7.80 13.37
N ASP A 85 -9.84 -6.79 12.93
CA ASP A 85 -10.95 -6.23 13.69
C ASP A 85 -12.08 -7.26 13.86
N PHE A 86 -12.42 -8.01 12.80
CA PHE A 86 -13.41 -9.09 12.89
C PHE A 86 -12.94 -10.26 13.78
N ALA A 87 -11.67 -10.64 13.67
CA ALA A 87 -11.09 -11.69 14.50
C ALA A 87 -11.03 -11.30 15.99
N SER A 88 -10.80 -10.02 16.28
CA SER A 88 -10.76 -9.52 17.65
C SER A 88 -12.15 -9.39 18.29
N GLN A 89 -13.24 -9.49 17.51
CA GLN A 89 -14.63 -9.28 17.97
C GLN A 89 -14.80 -8.02 18.84
N ASP A 90 -14.02 -6.98 18.53
CA ASP A 90 -13.94 -5.79 19.35
C ASP A 90 -14.66 -4.65 18.65
N ASN A 91 -15.79 -4.23 19.22
CA ASN A 91 -16.57 -3.12 18.68
C ASN A 91 -15.80 -1.79 18.72
N SER A 92 -14.63 -1.71 19.37
CA SER A 92 -13.75 -0.54 19.37
C SER A 92 -12.59 -0.60 18.35
N GLY A 93 -12.64 -1.56 17.41
CA GLY A 93 -11.67 -1.69 16.32
C GLY A 93 -11.58 -0.47 15.40
N ASP A 94 -10.54 -0.41 14.58
CA ASP A 94 -10.24 0.76 13.73
C ASP A 94 -11.34 1.01 12.69
N LEU A 95 -11.94 -0.06 12.13
CA LEU A 95 -13.10 0.01 11.25
C LEU A 95 -14.36 0.55 11.94
N PHE A 96 -14.52 0.25 13.23
CA PHE A 96 -15.71 0.57 14.00
C PHE A 96 -15.61 1.91 14.73
N LYS A 97 -14.44 2.56 14.74
CA LYS A 97 -14.25 3.86 15.42
C LYS A 97 -15.22 4.93 14.94
N LEU A 98 -15.23 5.21 13.63
CA LEU A 98 -16.15 6.20 13.06
C LEU A 98 -17.61 5.78 13.18
N TYR A 99 -17.91 4.48 13.13
CA TYR A 99 -19.26 3.98 13.40
C TYR A 99 -19.72 4.39 14.80
N ASN A 100 -18.91 4.11 15.83
CA ASN A 100 -19.25 4.43 17.22
C ASN A 100 -19.37 5.94 17.48
N TYR A 101 -18.63 6.75 16.74
CA TYR A 101 -18.73 8.21 16.86
C TYR A 101 -20.05 8.73 16.33
N PHE A 102 -20.44 8.35 15.12
CA PHE A 102 -21.71 8.77 14.52
C PHE A 102 -22.92 8.18 15.26
N ASP A 103 -22.78 6.98 15.82
CA ASP A 103 -23.82 6.39 16.67
C ASP A 103 -24.05 7.21 17.95
N LYS A 104 -22.98 7.71 18.57
CA LYS A 104 -23.06 8.58 19.76
C LYS A 104 -23.58 9.99 19.47
N GLN A 105 -23.27 10.53 18.30
CA GLN A 105 -23.61 11.91 17.96
C GLN A 105 -25.03 12.03 17.39
N ASP A 106 -25.36 11.21 16.39
CA ASP A 106 -26.58 11.35 15.59
C ASP A 106 -27.54 10.15 15.73
N GLY A 107 -27.17 9.13 16.52
CA GLY A 107 -27.97 7.90 16.69
C GLY A 107 -28.02 7.01 15.44
N SER A 108 -27.17 7.29 14.44
CA SER A 108 -27.09 6.56 13.18
C SER A 108 -25.63 6.26 12.82
N GLY A 109 -25.13 5.12 13.28
CA GLY A 109 -23.76 4.68 12.99
C GLY A 109 -23.50 4.32 11.53
N PHE A 110 -24.53 4.13 10.69
CA PHE A 110 -24.38 3.69 9.29
C PHE A 110 -23.49 4.64 8.45
N ILE A 111 -23.58 5.95 8.70
CA ILE A 111 -22.74 6.95 8.04
C ILE A 111 -21.25 6.65 8.29
N GLY A 112 -20.88 6.22 9.50
CA GLY A 112 -19.50 5.94 9.86
C GLY A 112 -18.86 4.83 9.02
N TYR A 113 -19.59 3.73 8.78
CA TYR A 113 -19.12 2.65 7.89
C TYR A 113 -18.91 3.11 6.45
N PHE A 114 -19.81 3.95 5.95
CA PHE A 114 -19.72 4.41 4.58
C PHE A 114 -18.51 5.33 4.39
N VAL A 115 -18.26 6.21 5.35
CA VAL A 115 -17.10 7.12 5.34
C VAL A 115 -15.79 6.35 5.44
N THR A 116 -15.67 5.38 6.37
CA THR A 116 -14.46 4.55 6.48
C THR A 116 -14.20 3.78 5.19
N PHE A 117 -15.24 3.16 4.61
CA PHE A 117 -15.11 2.43 3.36
C PHE A 117 -14.62 3.30 2.20
N ILE A 118 -15.19 4.50 2.02
CA ILE A 118 -14.77 5.43 0.95
C ILE A 118 -13.30 5.84 1.11
N ILE A 119 -12.91 6.21 2.32
CA ILE A 119 -11.54 6.64 2.62
C ILE A 119 -10.55 5.51 2.33
N GLN A 120 -10.87 4.30 2.78
CA GLN A 120 -9.99 3.14 2.59
C GLN A 120 -9.94 2.70 1.12
N LEU A 121 -11.08 2.74 0.40
CA LEU A 121 -11.11 2.49 -1.04
C LEU A 121 -10.21 3.45 -1.80
N PHE A 122 -10.25 4.74 -1.46
CA PHE A 122 -9.39 5.75 -2.07
C PHE A 122 -7.91 5.47 -1.81
N LEU A 123 -7.54 5.08 -0.59
CA LEU A 123 -6.17 4.71 -0.24
C LEU A 123 -5.70 3.44 -0.96
N VAL A 124 -6.58 2.44 -1.12
CA VAL A 124 -6.29 1.23 -1.92
C VAL A 124 -6.01 1.60 -3.37
N LEU A 125 -6.79 2.50 -3.97
CA LEU A 125 -6.54 2.96 -5.34
C LEU A 125 -5.21 3.71 -5.47
N ILE A 126 -4.85 4.54 -4.51
CA ILE A 126 -3.54 5.20 -4.46
C ILE A 126 -2.42 4.18 -4.35
N ASN A 127 -2.52 3.23 -3.42
CA ASN A 127 -1.51 2.19 -3.21
C ASN A 127 -1.37 1.30 -4.45
N LEU A 128 -2.47 0.98 -5.13
CA LEU A 128 -2.46 0.23 -6.38
C LEU A 128 -1.72 1.00 -7.48
N PHE A 129 -1.99 2.31 -7.62
CA PHE A 129 -1.30 3.16 -8.58
C PHE A 129 0.20 3.26 -8.29
N LEU A 130 0.58 3.44 -7.03
CA LEU A 130 1.98 3.47 -6.60
C LEU A 130 2.69 2.15 -6.82
N PHE A 131 2.02 1.03 -6.53
CA PHE A 131 2.56 -0.29 -6.77
C PHE A 131 2.74 -0.58 -8.27
N TYR A 132 1.75 -0.21 -9.10
CA TYR A 132 1.86 -0.27 -10.55
C TYR A 132 3.08 0.53 -11.05
N TYR A 133 3.21 1.77 -10.58
CA TYR A 133 4.35 2.62 -10.90
C TYR A 133 5.68 1.99 -10.50
N TYR A 134 5.75 1.38 -9.31
CA TYR A 134 6.92 0.67 -8.83
C TYR A 134 7.29 -0.50 -9.75
N ILE A 135 6.34 -1.38 -10.08
CA ILE A 135 6.59 -2.56 -10.91
C ILE A 135 7.06 -2.19 -12.31
N VAL A 136 6.45 -1.18 -12.93
CA VAL A 136 6.77 -0.81 -14.31
C VAL A 136 8.07 -0.01 -14.42
N PHE A 137 8.30 0.97 -13.55
CA PHE A 137 9.39 1.93 -13.73
C PHE A 137 10.60 1.74 -12.82
N VAL A 138 10.48 0.96 -11.74
CA VAL A 138 11.52 0.89 -10.70
C VAL A 138 12.02 -0.53 -10.51
N HIS A 139 11.13 -1.52 -10.58
CA HIS A 139 11.47 -2.93 -10.55
C HIS A 139 12.10 -3.33 -11.89
N HIS A 140 13.40 -3.05 -12.02
CA HIS A 140 14.26 -3.32 -13.17
C HIS A 140 14.49 -4.84 -13.41
N GLU A 141 13.43 -5.66 -13.36
CA GLU A 141 13.47 -7.01 -13.89
C GLU A 141 13.23 -6.96 -15.41
N GLN A 142 14.27 -7.32 -16.18
CA GLN A 142 14.26 -7.35 -17.64
C GLN A 142 13.02 -8.09 -18.19
N LYS A 143 12.59 -9.16 -17.53
CA LYS A 143 11.40 -9.95 -17.89
C LYS A 143 10.08 -9.19 -17.78
N ILE A 144 9.93 -8.32 -16.79
CA ILE A 144 8.70 -7.52 -16.63
C ILE A 144 8.65 -6.40 -17.67
N SER A 145 9.80 -5.78 -17.94
CA SER A 145 9.95 -4.78 -19.00
C SER A 145 9.62 -5.36 -20.38
N ASP A 146 10.09 -6.59 -20.67
CA ASP A 146 9.76 -7.32 -21.89
C ASP A 146 8.25 -7.59 -22.03
N ILE A 147 7.58 -8.10 -20.99
CA ILE A 147 6.12 -8.33 -21.01
C ILE A 147 5.36 -7.02 -21.26
N TYR A 148 5.76 -5.93 -20.59
CA TYR A 148 5.12 -4.62 -20.79
C TYR A 148 5.30 -4.11 -22.21
N LEU A 149 6.50 -4.27 -22.79
CA LEU A 149 6.81 -3.92 -24.18
C LEU A 149 6.00 -4.77 -25.17
N ARG A 150 5.75 -6.05 -24.89
CA ARG A 150 4.90 -6.91 -25.73
C ARG A 150 3.44 -6.50 -25.72
N ILE A 151 2.91 -6.14 -24.55
CA ILE A 151 1.50 -5.75 -24.40
C ILE A 151 1.27 -4.35 -24.99
N SER A 152 2.22 -3.43 -24.81
CA SER A 152 2.06 -2.03 -25.21
C SER A 152 2.66 -1.70 -26.59
N GLY A 153 3.56 -2.54 -27.10
CA GLY A 153 4.36 -2.27 -28.29
C GLY A 153 3.64 -2.49 -29.61
N LYS A 154 3.71 -1.49 -30.49
CA LYS A 154 3.24 -1.57 -31.89
C LYS A 154 4.30 -2.25 -32.78
N GLY A 155 4.47 -3.56 -32.65
CA GLY A 155 4.99 -4.44 -33.71
C GLY A 155 6.43 -4.28 -34.20
N ARG A 156 7.12 -3.14 -33.98
CA ARG A 156 8.39 -2.81 -34.67
C ARG A 156 9.60 -2.57 -33.77
N ASP A 157 9.42 -2.36 -32.47
CA ASP A 157 10.50 -2.08 -31.53
C ASP A 157 10.47 -3.05 -30.33
N TYR A 158 10.62 -4.35 -30.59
CA TYR A 158 10.74 -5.38 -29.53
C TYR A 158 12.18 -5.59 -29.04
N PHE A 159 13.11 -4.70 -29.41
CA PHE A 159 14.51 -4.86 -29.03
C PHE A 159 14.73 -4.36 -27.60
N LEU A 160 14.83 -5.29 -26.66
CA LEU A 160 15.25 -5.01 -25.29
C LEU A 160 16.76 -5.30 -25.16
N PRO A 161 17.58 -4.37 -24.65
CA PRO A 161 18.99 -4.66 -24.35
C PRO A 161 19.08 -5.79 -23.31
N ASP A 162 20.00 -6.74 -23.53
CA ASP A 162 20.21 -7.97 -22.74
C ASP A 162 19.05 -9.00 -22.74
N ASP A 163 18.27 -9.06 -23.82
CA ASP A 163 17.32 -10.17 -24.00
C ASP A 163 18.06 -11.46 -24.43
N THR A 164 17.70 -12.60 -23.82
CA THR A 164 18.21 -13.94 -24.17
C THR A 164 17.41 -14.61 -25.27
N GLU A 165 16.37 -13.97 -25.79
CA GLU A 165 15.59 -14.50 -26.91
C GLU A 165 16.37 -14.47 -28.24
N LEU A 166 16.53 -15.65 -28.85
CA LEU A 166 17.12 -15.79 -30.18
C LEU A 166 16.10 -15.37 -31.25
N SER A 167 16.48 -14.42 -32.10
CA SER A 167 15.62 -14.02 -33.22
C SER A 167 15.36 -15.20 -34.15
N TYR A 168 14.17 -15.24 -34.76
CA TYR A 168 13.80 -16.26 -35.75
C TYR A 168 14.80 -16.36 -36.92
N ARG A 169 15.49 -15.25 -37.26
CA ARG A 169 16.55 -15.25 -38.29
C ARG A 169 17.79 -16.01 -37.85
N CYS A 170 18.15 -15.97 -36.56
CA CYS A 170 19.24 -16.77 -36.02
C CYS A 170 18.90 -18.27 -36.04
N LEU A 171 17.66 -18.63 -35.70
CA LEU A 171 17.18 -20.03 -35.72
C LEU A 171 17.10 -20.61 -37.14
N LYS A 172 16.82 -19.80 -38.15
CA LYS A 172 16.72 -20.26 -39.55
C LYS A 172 18.08 -20.52 -40.22
N HIS A 173 19.17 -20.04 -39.61
CA HIS A 173 20.54 -20.17 -40.12
C HIS A 173 21.37 -21.25 -39.40
N GLN A 174 20.72 -22.10 -38.60
CA GLN A 174 21.32 -23.21 -37.87
C GLN A 174 20.85 -24.55 -38.44
#